data_AF-A0A519FHI5-F1
#
_entry.id   AF-A0A519FHI5-F1
#
_cell.length_a   1.000
_cell.length_b   1.000
_cell.length_c   1.000
_cell.angle_alpha   90.00
_cell.angle_beta   90.00
_cell.angle_gamma   90.00
#
_symmetry.space_group_name_H-M   'P 1'
#
loop_
_entity.id
_entity.type
_entity.pdbx_description
1 polymer ?
#
loop_
_entity_poly.entity_id
_entity_poly.type
_entity_poly.pdbx_seq_one_letter_code
_entity_poly.pdbx_strand_id
1 'polypeptide(L)'
;METTNDPTVVRLAKRTELFKRRGLEEEQALELAEALRYRDGDFDDRRMCIECAHLQRDGGCFAARQGWIQGAALYLTPVQTMLQRCGQFEWQIP
;
A
#
# COMPACT_ATOMS: atom_id res chain seq x y z
N MET A 1 16.84 15.46 -20.70
CA MET A 1 15.53 14.77 -20.73
C MET A 1 15.83 13.29 -20.53
N GLU A 2 16.05 12.89 -19.28
CA GLU A 2 16.49 11.55 -18.93
C GLU A 2 15.88 11.22 -17.56
N THR A 3 14.57 10.95 -17.56
CA THR A 3 13.76 10.78 -16.33
C THR A 3 13.07 9.42 -16.26
N THR A 4 13.20 8.59 -17.30
CA THR A 4 12.51 7.30 -17.40
C THR A 4 13.14 6.17 -16.57
N ASN A 5 14.39 6.32 -16.10
CA ASN A 5 15.10 5.30 -15.33
C ASN A 5 15.39 5.67 -13.86
N ASP A 6 14.92 6.82 -13.36
CA ASP A 6 15.05 7.14 -11.94
C ASP A 6 14.20 6.15 -11.10
N PRO A 7 14.81 5.35 -10.20
CA PRO A 7 14.08 4.37 -9.39
C PRO A 7 12.95 4.97 -8.56
N THR A 8 13.05 6.24 -8.18
CA THR A 8 12.03 6.96 -7.41
C THR A 8 10.81 7.30 -8.27
N VAL A 9 11.04 7.73 -9.52
CA VAL A 9 9.99 8.00 -10.52
C VAL A 9 9.28 6.71 -10.90
N VAL A 10 10.04 5.64 -11.15
CA VAL A 10 9.46 4.31 -11.45
C VAL A 10 8.61 3.79 -10.28
N ARG A 11 9.08 3.96 -9.04
CA ARG A 11 8.34 3.54 -7.84
C ARG A 11 7.06 4.35 -7.67
N LEU A 12 7.12 5.67 -7.87
CA LEU A 12 5.96 6.55 -7.82
C LEU A 12 4.89 6.09 -8.81
N ALA A 13 5.25 5.93 -10.09
CA ALA A 13 4.32 5.51 -11.13
C ALA A 13 3.67 4.14 -10.84
N LYS A 14 4.47 3.15 -10.41
CA LYS A 14 3.95 1.82 -10.04
C LYS A 14 2.96 1.89 -8.86
N ARG A 15 3.25 2.75 -7.88
CA ARG A 15 2.41 2.94 -6.70
C ARG A 15 1.10 3.64 -7.05
N THR A 16 1.14 4.69 -7.87
CA THR A 16 -0.05 5.38 -8.37
C THR A 16 -0.98 4.41 -9.11
N GLU A 17 -0.44 3.59 -10.03
CA GLU A 17 -1.24 2.60 -10.76
C GLU A 17 -1.77 1.47 -9.87
N LEU A 18 -1.03 1.06 -8.83
CA LEU A 18 -1.54 0.13 -7.82
C LEU A 18 -2.76 0.71 -7.09
N PHE A 19 -2.68 1.98 -6.67
CA PHE A 19 -3.72 2.65 -5.92
C PHE A 19 -4.99 2.90 -6.75
N LYS A 20 -4.82 3.29 -8.02
CA LYS A 20 -5.92 3.38 -8.99
C LYS A 20 -6.64 2.05 -9.16
N ARG A 21 -5.89 0.94 -9.33
CA ARG A 21 -6.46 -0.42 -9.40
C ARG A 21 -7.18 -0.85 -8.11
N ARG A 22 -6.93 -0.17 -6.99
CA ARG A 22 -7.57 -0.39 -5.68
C ARG A 22 -8.66 0.63 -5.37
N GLY A 23 -9.09 1.40 -6.36
CA GLY A 23 -10.29 2.24 -6.29
C GLY A 23 -10.05 3.68 -5.83
N LEU A 24 -8.80 4.14 -5.77
CA LEU A 24 -8.53 5.58 -5.62
C LEU A 24 -8.64 6.29 -6.97
N GLU A 25 -9.18 7.51 -6.94
CA GLU A 25 -9.15 8.42 -8.08
C GLU A 25 -7.71 8.82 -8.42
N GLU A 26 -7.46 9.20 -9.67
CA GLU A 26 -6.10 9.44 -10.18
C GLU A 26 -5.33 10.49 -9.38
N GLU A 27 -5.97 11.62 -9.05
CA GLU A 27 -5.38 12.69 -8.24
C GLU A 27 -5.04 12.20 -6.84
N GLN A 28 -5.98 11.54 -6.16
CA GLN A 28 -5.77 10.98 -4.82
C GLN A 28 -4.68 9.91 -4.79
N ALA A 29 -4.62 9.07 -5.82
CA ALA A 29 -3.60 8.03 -5.96
C ALA A 29 -2.20 8.63 -6.13
N LEU A 30 -2.09 9.71 -6.92
CA LEU A 30 -0.83 10.43 -7.12
C LEU A 30 -0.38 11.13 -5.83
N GLU A 31 -1.25 11.94 -5.22
CA GLU A 31 -0.97 12.66 -3.98
C GLU A 31 -0.50 11.71 -2.87
N LEU A 32 -1.21 10.59 -2.70
CA LEU A 32 -0.86 9.60 -1.68
C LEU A 32 0.48 8.91 -2.01
N ALA A 33 0.74 8.61 -3.27
CA ALA A 33 2.01 7.99 -3.68
C ALA A 33 3.20 8.95 -3.51
N GLU A 34 2.99 10.25 -3.73
CA GLU A 34 3.98 11.30 -3.48
C GLU A 34 4.25 11.49 -1.99
N ALA A 35 3.21 11.52 -1.15
CA ALA A 35 3.37 11.60 0.30
C ALA A 35 4.24 10.45 0.85
N LEU A 36 4.12 9.26 0.26
CA LEU A 36 4.95 8.11 0.64
C LEU A 36 6.42 8.20 0.20
N ARG A 37 6.81 9.17 -0.64
CA ARG A 37 8.23 9.40 -0.96
C ARG A 37 9.00 9.87 0.29
N TYR A 38 8.39 10.71 1.11
CA TYR A 38 8.99 11.18 2.37
C TYR A 38 9.17 10.02 3.35
N ARG A 39 8.13 9.19 3.52
CA ARG A 39 8.20 7.96 4.33
C ARG A 39 9.36 7.05 3.89
N ASP A 40 9.46 6.81 2.59
CA ASP A 40 10.50 5.93 2.03
C ASP A 40 11.91 6.50 2.29
N GLY A 41 12.07 7.83 2.33
CA GLY A 41 13.33 8.53 2.65
C GLY A 41 13.66 8.55 4.15
N ASP A 42 12.65 8.61 5.02
CA ASP A 42 12.81 8.65 6.47
C ASP A 42 13.07 7.27 7.10
N PHE A 43 13.16 6.21 6.29
CA PHE A 43 13.25 4.81 6.73
C PHE A 43 12.11 4.40 7.68
N ASP A 44 10.97 5.09 7.60
CA ASP A 44 9.78 4.73 8.38
C ASP A 44 9.25 3.39 7.87
N ASP A 45 9.12 2.41 8.77
CA ASP A 45 8.73 1.04 8.48
C ASP A 45 7.22 0.80 8.56
N ARG A 46 6.42 1.83 8.87
CA ARG A 46 4.96 1.78 8.72
C ARG A 46 4.57 1.64 7.25
N ARG A 47 3.46 0.97 6.99
CA ARG A 47 2.95 0.67 5.64
C ARG A 47 1.46 0.95 5.58
N MET A 48 0.94 1.15 4.38
CA MET A 48 -0.51 1.26 4.18
C MET A 48 -1.07 -0.06 3.66
N CYS A 49 -2.26 -0.47 4.11
CA CYS A 49 -2.85 -1.72 3.62
C CYS A 49 -3.12 -1.69 2.10
N ILE A 50 -3.32 -0.50 1.51
CA ILE A 50 -3.41 -0.30 0.06
C ILE A 50 -2.11 -0.62 -0.69
N GLU A 51 -0.99 -0.88 -0.02
CA GLU A 51 0.26 -1.40 -0.62
C GLU A 51 0.41 -2.93 -0.47
N CYS A 52 -0.41 -3.56 0.38
CA CYS A 52 -0.22 -4.95 0.81
C CYS A 52 -0.77 -5.95 -0.21
N ALA A 53 -0.08 -7.07 -0.45
CA ALA A 53 -0.53 -8.17 -1.32
C ALA A 53 -1.76 -8.90 -0.77
N HIS A 54 -1.98 -8.87 0.56
CA HIS A 54 -3.12 -9.52 1.19
C HIS A 54 -4.41 -8.70 1.16
N LEU A 55 -4.39 -7.45 0.70
CA LEU A 55 -5.61 -6.66 0.53
C LEU A 55 -6.43 -7.22 -0.64
N GLN A 56 -7.65 -7.65 -0.34
CA GLN A 56 -8.57 -8.25 -1.30
C GLN A 56 -9.43 -7.18 -1.98
N ARG A 57 -10.08 -7.55 -3.11
CA ARG A 57 -10.92 -6.62 -3.91
C ARG A 57 -12.13 -6.07 -3.14
N ASP A 58 -12.62 -6.82 -2.16
CA ASP A 58 -13.72 -6.41 -1.26
C ASP A 58 -13.23 -5.49 -0.12
N GLY A 59 -11.94 -5.15 -0.09
CA GLY A 59 -11.31 -4.36 0.95
C GLY A 59 -10.92 -5.17 2.19
N GLY A 60 -11.18 -6.48 2.22
CA GLY A 60 -10.82 -7.34 3.35
C GLY A 60 -9.34 -7.71 3.40
N CYS A 61 -8.85 -8.06 4.59
CA CYS A 61 -7.49 -8.57 4.78
C CYS A 61 -7.46 -10.11 4.74
N PHE A 62 -6.79 -10.69 3.73
CA PHE A 62 -6.63 -12.15 3.63
C PHE A 62 -5.88 -12.74 4.82
N ALA A 63 -4.76 -12.14 5.26
CA ALA A 63 -3.98 -12.63 6.39
C ALA A 63 -4.78 -12.66 7.70
N ALA A 64 -5.63 -11.66 7.95
CA ALA A 64 -6.53 -11.66 9.09
C ALA A 64 -7.55 -12.81 9.01
N ARG A 65 -8.13 -13.03 7.82
CA ARG A 65 -9.08 -14.12 7.57
C ARG A 65 -8.48 -15.51 7.75
N GLN A 66 -7.18 -15.66 7.50
CA GLN A 66 -6.43 -16.89 7.80
C GLN A 66 -5.99 -17.02 9.27
N GLY A 67 -6.23 -16.01 10.10
CA GLY A 67 -5.83 -16.00 11.51
C GLY A 67 -4.34 -15.73 11.73
N TRP A 68 -3.62 -15.19 10.75
CA TRP A 68 -2.16 -14.93 10.85
C TRP A 68 -1.84 -13.68 11.68
N ILE A 69 -2.83 -12.82 11.93
CA ILE A 69 -2.68 -11.61 12.71
C ILE A 69 -3.33 -11.83 14.08
N GLN A 70 -2.51 -12.06 15.10
CA GLN A 70 -2.98 -12.27 16.46
C GLN A 70 -3.77 -11.05 16.97
N GLY A 71 -4.96 -11.29 17.51
CA GLY A 71 -5.82 -10.23 18.08
C GLY A 71 -6.62 -9.42 17.05
N ALA A 72 -6.46 -9.68 15.75
CA ALA A 72 -7.31 -9.08 14.72
C ALA A 72 -8.62 -9.89 14.54
N ALA A 73 -9.69 -9.19 14.15
CA ALA A 73 -10.91 -9.85 13.71
C ALA A 73 -10.66 -10.63 12.40
N LEU A 74 -11.25 -11.83 12.26
CA LEU A 74 -11.11 -12.65 11.05
C LEU A 74 -11.68 -11.97 9.80
N TYR A 75 -12.64 -11.07 9.96
CA TYR A 75 -13.25 -10.28 8.87
C TYR A 75 -12.81 -8.82 8.95
N LEU A 76 -11.51 -8.59 9.15
CA LEU A 76 -10.95 -7.25 9.22
C LEU A 76 -11.01 -6.55 7.85
N THR A 77 -11.72 -5.42 7.80
CA THR A 77 -11.61 -4.41 6.73
C THR A 77 -10.75 -3.26 7.25
N PRO A 78 -9.44 -3.21 6.90
CA PRO A 78 -8.55 -2.18 7.41
C PRO A 78 -8.80 -0.82 6.76
N VAL A 79 -8.40 0.24 7.47
CA VAL A 79 -8.26 1.57 6.86
C VAL A 79 -7.07 1.52 5.90
N GLN A 80 -7.37 1.60 4.60
CA GLN A 80 -6.40 1.24 3.57
C GLN A 80 -5.29 2.27 3.37
N THR A 81 -5.57 3.55 3.64
CA THR A 81 -4.71 4.72 3.36
C THR A 81 -4.06 5.30 4.62
N MET A 82 -4.08 4.56 5.73
CA MET A 82 -3.43 4.97 6.98
C MET A 82 -2.13 4.20 7.19
N LEU A 83 -1.08 4.91 7.59
CA LEU A 83 0.19 4.29 7.96
C LEU A 83 0.06 3.48 9.25
N GLN A 84 0.31 2.17 9.15
CA GLN A 84 0.18 1.21 10.24
C GLN A 84 1.36 0.23 10.24
N ARG A 85 1.62 -0.42 11.38
CA ARG A 85 2.53 -1.56 11.45
C ARG A 85 1.72 -2.84 11.36
N CYS A 86 2.10 -3.74 10.46
CA CYS A 86 1.51 -5.07 10.34
C CYS A 86 2.62 -6.10 10.15
N GLY A 87 2.74 -7.05 11.08
CA GLY A 87 3.76 -8.11 11.00
C GLY A 87 3.54 -9.11 9.85
N GLN A 88 2.35 -9.11 9.26
CA GLN A 88 1.99 -9.92 8.09
C GLN A 88 1.94 -9.07 6.81
N PHE A 89 2.58 -7.89 6.78
CA PHE A 89 2.62 -7.08 5.57
C PHE A 89 3.51 -7.72 4.51
N GLU A 90 3.00 -7.79 3.28
CA GLU A 90 3.77 -8.20 2.10
C GLU A 90 3.52 -7.20 0.97
N TRP A 91 4.57 -6.80 0.25
CA TRP A 91 4.44 -5.85 -0.85
C TRP A 91 3.62 -6.46 -2.00
N GLN A 92 2.63 -5.74 -2.51
CA GLN A 92 2.07 -6.09 -3.80
C GLN A 92 3.13 -5.89 -4.88
N ILE A 93 3.64 -6.99 -5.41
CA ILE A 93 4.50 -6.99 -6.59
C ILE A 93 3.56 -6.95 -7.82
N PRO A 94 3.67 -5.94 -8.71
CA PRO A 94 2.87 -5.84 -9.93
C PRO A 94 3.10 -6.99 -10.91
#